data_AF-A0A6I3KUA8-F1
#
_entry.id   AF-A0A6I3KUA8-F1
#
_cell.length_a   1.000
_cell.length_b   1.000
_cell.length_c   1.000
_cell.angle_alpha   90.00
_cell.angle_beta   90.00
_cell.angle_gamma   90.00
#
_symmetry.space_group_name_H-M   'P 1'
#
loop_
_entity.id
_entity.type
_entity.pdbx_description
1 polymer ?
#
loop_
_entity_poly.entity_id
_entity_poly.type
_entity_poly.pdbx_seq_one_letter_code
_entity_poly.pdbx_strand_id
1 'polypeptide(L)'
;MKRPRSPVLDTLRRLPALSTLGILACLGLTGPPAAASVFGPDERVPLPQSLRPAAAKLGVFSDAASHSVCTAFCVAPDVVATAAHCLYRTSGEQPLRLSDLFFRLDGAAKPVKIAGAQTGAAEANVTSGSTKLKVHPPIDATRDWALVRLAHPACTAGVFKVSSKPVDEVMKLAGTGQVFNIAYHRDLPKWQPMLNTGCSIKRDFADADWQTIRRDFSNPDQLLLHTCDTGAASSGSPLLVDGADGPEVVGINVGTYVQSKVIMLNGEVLHRFKSDDVANTGVNASAFAPAFATFVAADTLTERRDVRQLQDALAARGLYIGTRDGRFGPVLRASIEVFERASHMPVTGLATHTVLHALVGESDVVTGKIPGMETAAGR
;
A
#
# COMPACT_ATOMS: atom_id res chain seq x y z
N MET A 1 -6.07 53.25 -59.76
CA MET A 1 -6.54 53.01 -58.39
C MET A 1 -6.47 51.53 -58.05
N LYS A 2 -5.46 51.11 -57.27
CA LYS A 2 -5.41 49.96 -56.34
C LYS A 2 -3.95 49.84 -55.87
N ARG A 3 -3.74 49.89 -54.55
CA ARG A 3 -2.46 50.13 -53.84
C ARG A 3 -1.42 49.02 -54.02
N PRO A 4 -0.12 49.34 -53.80
CA PRO A 4 0.67 48.43 -52.96
C PRO A 4 1.56 49.13 -51.90
N ARG A 5 1.59 48.44 -50.74
CA ARG A 5 2.68 48.25 -49.75
C ARG A 5 3.15 49.45 -48.92
N SER A 6 2.68 49.46 -47.66
CA SER A 6 3.33 50.12 -46.52
C SER A 6 4.50 49.25 -46.00
N PRO A 7 5.59 49.85 -45.48
CA PRO A 7 6.81 49.16 -45.09
C PRO A 7 6.76 48.77 -43.61
N VAL A 8 6.76 47.46 -43.32
CA VAL A 8 7.18 46.94 -42.01
C VAL A 8 7.88 45.60 -42.26
N LEU A 9 9.09 45.67 -42.81
CA LEU A 9 10.15 44.71 -42.53
C LEU A 9 11.01 45.33 -41.42
N ASP A 10 11.60 44.47 -40.60
CA ASP A 10 12.43 44.75 -39.42
C ASP A 10 11.68 45.16 -38.15
N THR A 11 11.28 44.15 -37.37
CA THR A 11 12.06 43.75 -36.18
C THR A 11 11.40 42.54 -35.51
N LEU A 12 11.69 41.33 -36.01
CA LEU A 12 11.53 40.09 -35.23
C LEU A 12 12.82 39.30 -35.39
N ARG A 13 13.88 39.81 -34.75
CA ARG A 13 15.09 39.05 -34.46
C ARG A 13 15.28 39.03 -32.96
N ARG A 14 15.39 37.80 -32.43
CA ARG A 14 15.90 37.39 -31.11
C ARG A 14 14.87 37.26 -29.99
N LEU A 15 14.33 36.05 -29.87
CA LEU A 15 14.34 35.25 -28.63
C LEU A 15 14.44 33.77 -29.07
N PRO A 16 15.52 33.02 -28.77
CA PRO A 16 15.48 31.59 -28.92
C PRO A 16 14.75 31.04 -27.71
N ALA A 17 13.46 30.77 -27.86
CA ALA A 17 12.77 29.95 -26.88
C ALA A 17 13.27 28.51 -27.11
N LEU A 18 14.25 28.06 -26.32
CA LEU A 18 14.68 26.66 -26.30
C LEU A 18 13.54 25.84 -25.68
N SER A 19 12.59 25.43 -26.52
CA SER A 19 11.66 24.36 -26.16
C SER A 19 12.47 23.07 -26.05
N THR A 20 12.56 22.51 -24.85
CA THR A 20 13.24 21.23 -24.61
C THR A 20 12.19 20.14 -24.44
N LEU A 21 12.39 18.99 -25.08
CA LEU A 21 11.58 17.82 -24.80
C LEU A 21 12.07 17.21 -23.49
N GLY A 22 11.22 17.20 -22.47
CA GLY A 22 11.45 16.56 -21.18
C GLY A 22 10.69 15.24 -21.06
N ILE A 23 11.15 14.38 -20.16
CA ILE A 23 10.43 13.17 -19.75
C ILE A 23 10.05 13.35 -18.28
N LEU A 24 8.78 13.15 -17.96
CA LEU A 24 8.28 13.15 -16.59
C LEU A 24 7.74 11.76 -16.26
N ALA A 25 8.35 11.12 -15.27
CA ALA A 25 7.85 9.87 -14.71
C ALA A 25 6.84 10.14 -13.59
N CYS A 26 5.83 9.28 -13.50
CA CYS A 26 4.95 9.23 -12.35
C CYS A 26 4.37 7.82 -12.17
N LEU A 27 3.85 7.58 -10.97
CA LEU A 27 2.96 6.47 -10.71
C LEU A 27 1.54 6.92 -11.08
N GLY A 28 1.01 6.35 -12.16
CA GLY A 28 -0.36 6.56 -12.61
C GLY A 28 -1.34 5.98 -11.60
N LEU A 29 -1.90 6.85 -10.75
CA LEU A 29 -2.99 6.52 -9.82
C LEU A 29 -4.25 7.36 -10.07
N THR A 30 -4.18 8.33 -10.98
CA THR A 30 -5.25 9.29 -11.26
C THR A 30 -5.37 9.52 -12.77
N GLY A 31 -6.42 8.95 -13.36
CA GLY A 31 -6.88 9.19 -14.73
C GLY A 31 -8.40 9.01 -14.80
N PRO A 32 -9.08 9.49 -15.85
CA PRO A 32 -10.54 9.36 -15.99
C PRO A 32 -10.99 7.88 -15.83
N PRO A 33 -12.24 7.63 -15.41
CA PRO A 33 -12.67 6.31 -14.97
C PRO A 33 -12.45 5.25 -16.05
N ALA A 34 -11.95 4.08 -15.62
CA ALA A 34 -11.81 2.84 -16.40
C ALA A 34 -10.64 2.75 -17.42
N ALA A 35 -9.55 3.51 -17.28
CA ALA A 35 -8.33 3.16 -18.02
C ALA A 35 -7.70 1.90 -17.40
N ALA A 36 -7.75 0.80 -18.13
CA ALA A 36 -6.98 -0.41 -17.85
C ALA A 36 -5.55 -0.24 -18.36
N SER A 37 -4.57 -0.76 -17.62
CA SER A 37 -3.19 -0.88 -18.08
C SER A 37 -2.99 -2.29 -18.63
N VAL A 38 -3.09 -2.41 -19.95
CA VAL A 38 -3.04 -3.66 -20.72
C VAL A 38 -1.78 -3.68 -21.58
N PHE A 39 -1.02 -4.77 -21.52
CA PHE A 39 0.28 -4.90 -22.19
C PHE A 39 0.20 -5.89 -23.37
N GLY A 40 -0.40 -5.45 -24.46
CA GLY A 40 -0.67 -6.28 -25.64
C GLY A 40 -2.15 -6.61 -25.77
N PRO A 41 -2.55 -7.85 -26.09
CA PRO A 41 -3.94 -8.27 -25.97
C PRO A 41 -4.34 -8.34 -24.49
N ASP A 42 -5.61 -8.07 -24.18
CA ASP A 42 -6.15 -8.24 -22.83
C ASP A 42 -6.31 -9.73 -22.52
N GLU A 43 -5.47 -10.26 -21.64
CA GLU A 43 -5.42 -11.68 -21.26
C GLU A 43 -6.20 -11.98 -19.97
N ARG A 44 -7.00 -11.04 -19.48
CA ARG A 44 -7.83 -11.25 -18.29
C ARG A 44 -8.99 -12.19 -18.60
N VAL A 45 -9.05 -13.30 -17.89
CA VAL A 45 -10.08 -14.35 -18.06
C VAL A 45 -10.81 -14.65 -16.75
N PRO A 46 -12.06 -15.16 -16.80
CA PRO A 46 -12.72 -15.68 -15.62
C PRO A 46 -11.90 -16.80 -14.97
N LEU A 47 -11.94 -16.91 -13.64
CA LEU A 47 -11.13 -17.92 -12.94
C LEU A 47 -11.58 -19.34 -13.30
N PRO A 48 -10.65 -20.26 -13.61
CA PRO A 48 -10.95 -21.67 -13.75
C PRO A 48 -11.35 -22.28 -12.40
N GLN A 49 -12.02 -23.43 -12.45
CA GLN A 49 -12.48 -24.11 -11.23
C GLN A 49 -11.34 -24.44 -10.25
N SER A 50 -10.16 -24.76 -10.76
CA SER A 50 -8.94 -25.04 -9.99
C SER A 50 -8.50 -23.86 -9.11
N LEU A 51 -8.80 -22.62 -9.50
CA LEU A 51 -8.41 -21.41 -8.77
C LEU A 51 -9.53 -20.80 -7.93
N ARG A 52 -10.72 -21.41 -7.87
CA ARG A 52 -11.79 -20.95 -6.95
C ARG A 52 -11.35 -20.92 -5.48
N PRO A 53 -10.57 -21.89 -4.95
CA PRO A 53 -10.05 -21.79 -3.58
C PRO A 53 -9.14 -20.58 -3.37
N ALA A 54 -8.40 -20.14 -4.40
CA ALA A 54 -7.62 -18.91 -4.33
C ALA A 54 -8.56 -17.69 -4.33
N ALA A 55 -9.55 -17.65 -5.22
CA ALA A 55 -10.55 -16.58 -5.30
C ALA A 55 -11.25 -16.31 -3.96
N ALA A 56 -11.60 -17.38 -3.24
CA ALA A 56 -12.30 -17.31 -1.95
C ALA A 56 -11.45 -16.68 -0.82
N LYS A 57 -10.15 -16.48 -1.04
CA LYS A 57 -9.23 -15.78 -0.12
C LYS A 57 -9.06 -14.30 -0.48
N LEU A 58 -9.69 -13.84 -1.57
CA LEU A 58 -9.73 -12.44 -1.96
C LEU A 58 -11.03 -11.79 -1.51
N GLY A 59 -10.99 -10.48 -1.47
CA GLY A 59 -12.16 -9.65 -1.32
C GLY A 59 -11.85 -8.24 -1.79
N VAL A 60 -12.70 -7.32 -1.39
CA VAL A 60 -12.54 -5.91 -1.70
C VAL A 60 -12.53 -5.08 -0.44
N PHE A 61 -11.64 -4.09 -0.44
CA PHE A 61 -11.61 -3.03 0.55
C PHE A 61 -12.30 -1.82 -0.06
N SER A 62 -13.31 -1.27 0.61
CA SER A 62 -14.09 -0.18 0.06
C SER A 62 -14.50 0.87 1.08
N ASP A 63 -14.67 2.10 0.57
CA ASP A 63 -15.32 3.21 1.25
C ASP A 63 -16.59 3.58 0.48
N ALA A 64 -17.73 3.61 1.18
CA ALA A 64 -19.00 3.96 0.57
C ALA A 64 -19.06 5.45 0.19
N ALA A 65 -18.43 6.33 0.98
CA ALA A 65 -18.53 7.77 0.79
C ALA A 65 -17.74 8.23 -0.45
N SER A 66 -16.54 7.70 -0.66
CA SER A 66 -15.68 8.07 -1.78
C SER A 66 -15.79 7.14 -2.98
N HIS A 67 -16.62 6.10 -2.92
CA HIS A 67 -16.67 5.01 -3.91
C HIS A 67 -15.28 4.41 -4.22
N SER A 68 -14.37 4.45 -3.23
CA SER A 68 -13.07 3.80 -3.34
C SER A 68 -13.29 2.31 -3.21
N VAL A 69 -12.67 1.55 -4.11
CA VAL A 69 -12.70 0.10 -4.12
C VAL A 69 -11.34 -0.38 -4.61
N CYS A 70 -10.72 -1.22 -3.79
CA CYS A 70 -9.47 -1.91 -4.06
C CYS A 70 -9.64 -3.40 -3.81
N THR A 71 -8.75 -4.20 -4.39
CA THR A 71 -8.62 -5.61 -4.07
C THR A 71 -7.83 -5.75 -2.76
N ALA A 72 -8.20 -6.73 -1.95
CA ALA A 72 -7.46 -7.14 -0.77
C ALA A 72 -7.50 -8.66 -0.63
N PHE A 73 -6.55 -9.24 0.10
CA PHE A 73 -6.45 -10.69 0.24
C PHE A 73 -6.06 -11.12 1.64
N CYS A 74 -6.54 -12.30 2.02
CA CYS A 74 -6.36 -12.89 3.35
C CYS A 74 -4.94 -13.43 3.54
N VAL A 75 -4.29 -13.01 4.62
CA VAL A 75 -2.94 -13.46 5.03
C VAL A 75 -2.89 -14.01 6.47
N ALA A 76 -3.92 -13.75 7.28
CA ALA A 76 -4.23 -14.43 8.54
C ALA A 76 -5.77 -14.51 8.71
N PRO A 77 -6.31 -15.28 9.69
CA PRO A 77 -7.77 -15.40 9.88
C PRO A 77 -8.52 -14.06 9.98
N ASP A 78 -7.88 -13.05 10.57
CA ASP A 78 -8.38 -11.70 10.77
C ASP A 78 -7.44 -10.62 10.18
N VAL A 79 -6.48 -10.97 9.33
CA VAL A 79 -5.56 -10.00 8.70
C VAL A 79 -5.63 -10.09 7.20
N VAL A 80 -5.84 -8.95 6.55
CA VAL A 80 -5.79 -8.80 5.09
C VAL A 80 -4.64 -7.90 4.67
N ALA A 81 -4.11 -8.12 3.48
CA ALA A 81 -3.12 -7.28 2.82
C ALA A 81 -3.74 -6.55 1.63
N THR A 82 -3.27 -5.33 1.37
CA THR A 82 -3.67 -4.48 0.23
C THR A 82 -2.61 -3.39 -0.01
N ALA A 83 -2.86 -2.46 -0.94
CA ALA A 83 -1.99 -1.31 -1.16
C ALA A 83 -2.23 -0.21 -0.11
N ALA A 84 -1.20 0.51 0.30
CA ALA A 84 -1.34 1.57 1.30
C ALA A 84 -2.17 2.77 0.77
N HIS A 85 -2.10 3.09 -0.52
CA HIS A 85 -2.93 4.14 -1.11
C HIS A 85 -4.43 3.81 -1.05
N CYS A 86 -4.80 2.53 -0.92
CA CYS A 86 -6.20 2.13 -0.72
C CYS A 86 -6.78 2.57 0.63
N LEU A 87 -5.91 2.93 1.59
CA LEU A 87 -6.27 3.43 2.92
C LEU A 87 -5.97 4.92 3.05
N TYR A 88 -4.76 5.33 2.65
CA TYR A 88 -4.24 6.67 2.93
C TYR A 88 -4.25 7.61 1.72
N ARG A 89 -4.64 7.10 0.54
CA ARG A 89 -4.48 7.78 -0.74
C ARG A 89 -3.03 8.22 -1.00
N THR A 90 -2.84 9.06 -2.02
CA THR A 90 -1.52 9.58 -2.42
C THR A 90 -1.30 10.99 -1.87
N SER A 91 -0.05 11.47 -1.88
CA SER A 91 0.26 12.82 -1.42
C SER A 91 -0.47 13.87 -2.24
N GLY A 92 -1.27 14.72 -1.57
CA GLY A 92 -2.11 15.74 -2.21
C GLY A 92 -3.60 15.42 -2.14
N GLU A 93 -3.96 14.19 -1.82
CA GLU A 93 -5.34 13.77 -1.62
C GLU A 93 -5.68 13.69 -0.12
N GLN A 94 -6.96 13.87 0.21
CA GLN A 94 -7.44 13.68 1.58
C GLN A 94 -7.47 12.17 1.89
N PRO A 95 -6.76 11.70 2.93
CA PRO A 95 -6.82 10.31 3.34
C PRO A 95 -8.24 9.86 3.67
N LEU A 96 -8.52 8.57 3.49
CA LEU A 96 -9.80 8.00 3.92
C LEU A 96 -9.83 7.91 5.44
N ARG A 97 -11.03 7.99 6.03
CA ARG A 97 -11.21 7.69 7.45
C ARG A 97 -11.22 6.18 7.61
N LEU A 98 -10.21 5.64 8.31
CA LEU A 98 -10.07 4.19 8.48
C LEU A 98 -11.29 3.55 9.18
N SER A 99 -12.01 4.30 10.01
CA SER A 99 -13.26 3.87 10.66
C SER A 99 -14.42 3.56 9.71
N ASP A 100 -14.37 4.13 8.50
CA ASP A 100 -15.42 4.04 7.48
C ASP A 100 -15.13 2.93 6.47
N LEU A 101 -13.88 2.46 6.44
CA LEU A 101 -13.44 1.39 5.56
C LEU A 101 -13.93 0.02 6.04
N PHE A 102 -14.24 -0.82 5.07
CA PHE A 102 -14.63 -2.20 5.33
C PHE A 102 -14.09 -3.15 4.26
N PHE A 103 -13.76 -4.36 4.70
CA PHE A 103 -13.40 -5.48 3.86
C PHE A 103 -14.62 -6.36 3.62
N ARG A 104 -14.83 -6.81 2.38
CA ARG A 104 -15.83 -7.84 2.06
C ARG A 104 -15.13 -8.95 1.27
N LEU A 105 -15.02 -10.12 1.91
CA LEU A 105 -14.54 -11.33 1.27
C LEU A 105 -15.42 -11.69 0.07
N ASP A 106 -14.83 -12.27 -0.98
CA ASP A 106 -15.58 -12.80 -2.11
C ASP A 106 -16.64 -13.80 -1.64
N GLY A 107 -17.86 -13.67 -2.19
CA GLY A 107 -19.01 -14.48 -1.77
C GLY A 107 -19.58 -14.18 -0.37
N ALA A 108 -18.96 -13.33 0.45
CA ALA A 108 -19.47 -13.00 1.78
C ALA A 108 -20.64 -12.01 1.71
N ALA A 109 -21.69 -12.29 2.49
CA ALA A 109 -22.89 -11.46 2.56
C ALA A 109 -22.68 -10.15 3.34
N LYS A 110 -21.81 -10.16 4.35
CA LYS A 110 -21.58 -9.02 5.24
C LYS A 110 -20.12 -8.55 5.17
N PRO A 111 -19.89 -7.22 5.14
CA PRO A 111 -18.55 -6.68 5.27
C PRO A 111 -18.08 -6.70 6.73
N VAL A 112 -16.76 -6.59 6.93
CA VAL A 112 -16.08 -6.53 8.22
C VAL A 112 -15.26 -5.24 8.30
N LYS A 113 -15.40 -4.51 9.41
CA LYS A 113 -14.62 -3.29 9.65
C LYS A 113 -13.21 -3.61 10.13
N ILE A 114 -12.32 -2.62 10.08
CA ILE A 114 -11.02 -2.67 10.77
C ILE A 114 -11.25 -2.82 12.28
N ALA A 115 -10.40 -3.61 12.95
CA ALA A 115 -10.40 -3.70 14.40
C ALA A 115 -10.25 -2.31 15.04
N GLY A 116 -10.99 -2.05 16.11
CA GLY A 116 -11.02 -0.73 16.76
C GLY A 116 -11.78 0.37 15.99
N ALA A 117 -12.36 0.11 14.81
CA ALA A 117 -13.08 1.13 14.05
C ALA A 117 -14.32 1.70 14.78
N GLN A 118 -15.03 0.88 15.56
CA GLN A 118 -16.23 1.30 16.29
C GLN A 118 -15.91 2.09 17.57
N THR A 119 -14.70 1.92 18.06
CA THR A 119 -14.20 2.39 19.37
C THR A 119 -13.11 3.44 19.22
N GLY A 120 -12.84 3.91 17.99
CA GLY A 120 -11.95 5.02 17.69
C GLY A 120 -10.46 4.70 17.69
N ALA A 121 -10.08 3.44 17.43
CA ALA A 121 -8.70 2.94 17.42
C ALA A 121 -8.34 2.18 16.12
N ALA A 122 -8.99 2.48 15.00
CA ALA A 122 -8.71 1.81 13.71
C ALA A 122 -7.24 1.95 13.30
N GLU A 123 -6.64 3.12 13.52
CA GLU A 123 -5.26 3.44 13.16
C GLU A 123 -4.23 2.55 13.87
N ALA A 124 -4.54 2.06 15.09
CA ALA A 124 -3.67 1.14 15.82
C ALA A 124 -3.68 -0.29 15.24
N ASN A 125 -4.65 -0.59 14.37
CA ASN A 125 -4.91 -1.91 13.79
C ASN A 125 -4.55 -1.96 12.30
N VAL A 126 -3.67 -1.05 11.87
CA VAL A 126 -3.10 -1.00 10.52
C VAL A 126 -1.60 -0.77 10.61
N THR A 127 -0.82 -1.54 9.86
CA THR A 127 0.58 -1.25 9.58
C THR A 127 0.79 -1.08 8.08
N SER A 128 1.64 -0.16 7.68
CA SER A 128 1.89 0.13 6.28
C SER A 128 3.32 0.61 6.04
N GLY A 129 3.80 0.44 4.81
CA GLY A 129 5.10 0.97 4.41
C GLY A 129 5.14 2.50 4.45
N SER A 130 4.04 3.17 4.08
CA SER A 130 3.87 4.62 4.18
C SER A 130 2.40 4.99 4.40
N THR A 131 2.17 6.18 4.96
CA THR A 131 0.84 6.82 5.05
C THR A 131 0.76 8.08 4.19
N LYS A 132 1.83 8.38 3.42
CA LYS A 132 1.93 9.55 2.55
C LYS A 132 2.84 9.22 1.38
N LEU A 133 2.28 8.61 0.35
CA LEU A 133 3.03 8.12 -0.81
C LEU A 133 3.33 9.24 -1.80
N LYS A 134 4.60 9.38 -2.20
CA LYS A 134 4.99 10.19 -3.35
C LYS A 134 4.79 9.39 -4.64
N VAL A 135 4.00 9.95 -5.56
CA VAL A 135 3.73 9.38 -6.89
C VAL A 135 4.56 10.04 -7.99
N HIS A 136 5.37 11.02 -7.64
CA HIS A 136 6.34 11.66 -8.52
C HIS A 136 7.75 11.38 -7.98
N PRO A 137 8.77 11.36 -8.85
CA PRO A 137 10.15 11.14 -8.44
C PRO A 137 10.62 12.05 -7.29
N PRO A 138 11.30 11.50 -6.27
CA PRO A 138 11.52 10.07 -6.06
C PRO A 138 10.23 9.37 -5.56
N ILE A 139 9.75 8.38 -6.31
CA ILE A 139 8.49 7.63 -6.15
C ILE A 139 8.63 6.60 -5.02
N ASP A 140 7.63 6.48 -4.15
CA ASP A 140 7.63 5.59 -2.97
C ASP A 140 6.87 4.27 -3.20
N ALA A 141 6.87 3.72 -4.42
CA ALA A 141 6.06 2.55 -4.76
C ALA A 141 6.34 1.34 -3.86
N THR A 142 7.59 1.09 -3.49
CA THR A 142 7.98 -0.03 -2.60
C THR A 142 7.51 0.10 -1.15
N ARG A 143 6.92 1.24 -0.79
CA ARG A 143 6.27 1.48 0.52
C ARG A 143 4.74 1.44 0.41
N ASP A 144 4.18 1.14 -0.76
CA ASP A 144 2.73 1.12 -1.00
C ASP A 144 2.08 -0.21 -0.62
N TRP A 145 2.36 -0.69 0.59
CA TRP A 145 1.78 -1.91 1.13
C TRP A 145 1.13 -1.62 2.48
N ALA A 146 0.04 -2.30 2.78
CA ALA A 146 -0.63 -2.23 4.07
C ALA A 146 -1.15 -3.61 4.51
N LEU A 147 -1.07 -3.84 5.82
CA LEU A 147 -1.70 -4.96 6.51
C LEU A 147 -2.73 -4.41 7.48
N VAL A 148 -3.91 -5.03 7.49
CA VAL A 148 -5.09 -4.52 8.20
C VAL A 148 -5.66 -5.65 9.05
N ARG A 149 -5.76 -5.42 10.36
CA ARG A 149 -6.47 -6.32 11.26
C ARG A 149 -7.96 -6.00 11.23
N LEU A 150 -8.79 -7.02 11.03
CA LEU A 150 -10.23 -6.96 10.96
C LEU A 150 -10.84 -7.13 12.36
N ALA A 151 -12.02 -6.55 12.58
CA ALA A 151 -12.70 -6.57 13.88
C ALA A 151 -13.05 -7.98 14.38
N HIS A 152 -13.13 -8.95 13.48
CA HIS A 152 -13.25 -10.36 13.78
C HIS A 152 -12.69 -11.18 12.62
N PRO A 153 -12.34 -12.47 12.83
CA PRO A 153 -11.91 -13.34 11.75
C PRO A 153 -12.93 -13.35 10.61
N ALA A 154 -12.44 -13.12 9.39
CA ALA A 154 -13.24 -13.05 8.17
C ALA A 154 -12.72 -13.97 7.07
N CYS A 155 -11.45 -14.40 7.16
CA CYS A 155 -10.78 -15.23 6.18
C CYS A 155 -11.11 -16.72 6.38
N THR A 156 -12.40 -17.05 6.29
CA THR A 156 -12.94 -18.39 6.58
C THR A 156 -12.59 -19.44 5.53
N ALA A 157 -12.29 -19.02 4.29
CA ALA A 157 -11.83 -19.90 3.21
C ALA A 157 -10.32 -20.19 3.26
N GLY A 158 -9.64 -19.76 4.33
CA GLY A 158 -8.20 -19.88 4.52
C GLY A 158 -7.44 -18.61 4.11
N VAL A 159 -6.12 -18.75 4.04
CA VAL A 159 -5.19 -17.63 3.85
C VAL A 159 -4.20 -17.96 2.73
N PHE A 160 -3.60 -16.91 2.16
CA PHE A 160 -2.44 -17.06 1.31
C PHE A 160 -1.18 -17.15 2.16
N LYS A 161 -0.27 -18.04 1.76
CA LYS A 161 1.10 -18.02 2.25
C LYS A 161 1.83 -16.85 1.61
N VAL A 162 2.47 -16.02 2.42
CA VAL A 162 3.36 -14.94 1.95
C VAL A 162 4.75 -15.52 1.77
N SER A 163 5.27 -15.47 0.54
CA SER A 163 6.58 -16.03 0.18
C SER A 163 7.56 -14.90 -0.17
N SER A 164 8.48 -14.63 0.76
CA SER A 164 9.52 -13.59 0.65
C SER A 164 10.67 -13.97 -0.30
N LYS A 165 10.34 -14.28 -1.56
CA LYS A 165 11.32 -14.59 -2.61
C LYS A 165 12.04 -13.31 -3.08
N PRO A 166 13.38 -13.32 -3.20
CA PRO A 166 14.11 -12.19 -3.77
C PRO A 166 13.58 -11.81 -5.16
N VAL A 167 13.65 -10.52 -5.51
CA VAL A 167 13.15 -10.01 -6.81
C VAL A 167 13.71 -10.80 -8.00
N ASP A 168 15.01 -11.13 -7.98
CA ASP A 168 15.63 -11.88 -9.08
C ASP A 168 15.09 -13.32 -9.21
N GLU A 169 14.63 -13.95 -8.12
CA GLU A 169 13.95 -15.25 -8.17
C GLU A 169 12.54 -15.11 -8.75
N VAL A 170 11.80 -14.08 -8.33
CA VAL A 170 10.47 -13.78 -8.87
C VAL A 170 10.54 -13.49 -10.37
N MET A 171 11.57 -12.77 -10.83
CA MET A 171 11.84 -12.54 -12.26
C MET A 171 12.10 -13.83 -13.03
N LYS A 172 12.85 -14.80 -12.45
CA LYS A 172 13.07 -16.11 -13.08
C LYS A 172 11.76 -16.90 -13.21
N LEU A 173 10.92 -16.90 -12.18
CA LEU A 173 9.60 -17.56 -12.23
C LEU A 173 8.70 -16.91 -13.29
N ALA A 174 8.67 -15.58 -13.35
CA ALA A 174 7.95 -14.83 -14.38
C ALA A 174 8.45 -15.18 -15.80
N GLY A 175 9.76 -15.35 -15.99
CA GLY A 175 10.36 -15.76 -17.26
C GLY A 175 9.93 -17.16 -17.75
N THR A 176 9.36 -17.97 -16.85
CA THR A 176 8.78 -19.29 -17.17
C THR A 176 7.24 -19.30 -17.15
N GLY A 177 6.60 -18.13 -17.07
CA GLY A 177 5.14 -17.98 -17.07
C GLY A 177 4.45 -18.34 -15.75
N GLN A 178 5.20 -18.53 -14.66
CA GLN A 178 4.65 -18.99 -13.37
C GLN A 178 4.09 -17.87 -12.49
N VAL A 179 4.24 -16.60 -12.89
CA VAL A 179 3.67 -15.46 -12.16
C VAL A 179 2.31 -15.10 -12.76
N PHE A 180 1.33 -14.93 -11.89
CA PHE A 180 -0.03 -14.57 -12.26
C PHE A 180 -0.66 -13.61 -11.24
N ASN A 181 -1.77 -12.98 -11.61
CA ASN A 181 -2.53 -12.07 -10.77
C ASN A 181 -3.99 -12.49 -10.73
N ILE A 182 -4.61 -12.34 -9.56
CA ILE A 182 -6.05 -12.48 -9.38
C ILE A 182 -6.56 -11.17 -8.78
N ALA A 183 -7.50 -10.50 -9.45
CA ALA A 183 -7.96 -9.19 -9.01
C ALA A 183 -9.40 -8.88 -9.40
N TYR A 184 -10.00 -7.89 -8.74
CA TYR A 184 -11.22 -7.24 -9.24
C TYR A 184 -10.86 -6.11 -10.18
N HIS A 185 -11.69 -5.91 -11.20
CA HIS A 185 -11.51 -4.88 -12.21
C HIS A 185 -12.86 -4.21 -12.49
N ARG A 186 -12.94 -2.88 -12.35
CA ARG A 186 -14.17 -2.10 -12.58
C ARG A 186 -14.46 -1.88 -14.07
N ASP A 187 -13.44 -1.98 -14.92
CA ASP A 187 -13.56 -1.84 -16.37
C ASP A 187 -14.16 -3.07 -17.05
N LEU A 188 -14.26 -4.21 -16.34
CA LEU A 188 -14.85 -5.43 -16.85
C LEU A 188 -16.36 -5.53 -16.53
N PRO A 189 -17.17 -6.14 -17.41
CA PRO A 189 -18.63 -6.11 -17.30
C PRO A 189 -19.19 -6.91 -16.11
N LYS A 190 -18.44 -7.90 -15.62
CA LYS A 190 -18.84 -8.74 -14.47
C LYS A 190 -17.99 -8.39 -13.26
N TRP A 191 -18.66 -8.06 -12.16
CA TRP A 191 -18.01 -7.85 -10.87
C TRP A 191 -17.68 -9.19 -10.21
N GLN A 192 -16.49 -9.70 -10.50
CA GLN A 192 -15.94 -10.94 -9.96
C GLN A 192 -14.41 -10.87 -10.01
N PRO A 193 -13.69 -11.72 -9.25
CA PRO A 193 -12.26 -11.91 -9.46
C PRO A 193 -12.00 -12.37 -10.91
N MET A 194 -10.92 -11.87 -11.51
CA MET A 194 -10.43 -12.24 -12.83
C MET A 194 -8.96 -12.67 -12.72
N LEU A 195 -8.56 -13.59 -13.58
CA LEU A 195 -7.22 -14.15 -13.63
C LEU A 195 -6.45 -13.51 -14.79
N ASN A 196 -5.21 -13.13 -14.55
CA ASN A 196 -4.22 -12.85 -15.58
C ASN A 196 -2.99 -13.75 -15.36
N THR A 197 -2.60 -14.53 -16.36
CA THR A 197 -1.46 -15.48 -16.29
C THR A 197 -0.31 -15.03 -17.16
N GLY A 198 0.89 -15.60 -16.95
CA GLY A 198 2.02 -15.32 -17.83
C GLY A 198 2.60 -13.92 -17.66
N CYS A 199 2.33 -13.29 -16.51
CA CYS A 199 2.82 -11.95 -16.22
C CYS A 199 4.35 -11.93 -16.25
N SER A 200 4.92 -11.14 -17.16
CA SER A 200 6.37 -10.93 -17.16
C SER A 200 6.75 -9.97 -16.04
N ILE A 201 7.94 -10.15 -15.46
CA ILE A 201 8.55 -9.23 -14.51
C ILE A 201 9.96 -8.93 -15.00
N LYS A 202 10.22 -7.66 -15.34
CA LYS A 202 11.46 -7.23 -16.00
C LYS A 202 11.93 -5.90 -15.42
N ARG A 203 13.20 -5.56 -15.65
CA ARG A 203 13.77 -4.25 -15.27
C ARG A 203 13.93 -3.30 -16.46
N ASP A 204 14.00 -3.87 -17.66
CA ASP A 204 14.24 -3.14 -18.90
C ASP A 204 13.03 -3.30 -19.84
N PHE A 205 12.62 -2.19 -20.43
CA PHE A 205 11.50 -2.07 -21.36
C PHE A 205 11.97 -1.35 -22.62
N ALA A 206 11.21 -1.47 -23.72
CA ALA A 206 11.63 -0.96 -25.03
C ALA A 206 11.99 0.53 -25.01
N ASP A 207 11.23 1.32 -24.26
CA ASP A 207 11.39 2.78 -24.19
C ASP A 207 12.11 3.27 -22.92
N ALA A 208 12.50 2.38 -22.01
CA ALA A 208 13.12 2.74 -20.74
C ALA A 208 13.98 1.61 -20.16
N ASP A 209 15.28 1.87 -19.99
CA ASP A 209 16.21 0.96 -19.35
C ASP A 209 16.18 1.06 -17.81
N TRP A 210 16.71 0.03 -17.14
CA TRP A 210 16.72 -0.02 -15.70
C TRP A 210 17.53 1.11 -15.06
N GLN A 211 18.59 1.59 -15.73
CA GLN A 211 19.42 2.67 -15.21
C GLN A 211 18.64 3.98 -15.09
N THR A 212 17.71 4.21 -16.02
CA THR A 212 16.80 5.35 -16.01
C THR A 212 15.70 5.13 -14.98
N ILE A 213 14.98 4.00 -15.06
CA ILE A 213 13.82 3.73 -14.23
C ILE A 213 14.18 3.74 -12.74
N ARG A 214 15.28 3.10 -12.33
CA ARG A 214 15.67 3.01 -10.91
C ARG A 214 15.88 4.37 -10.24
N ARG A 215 16.19 5.43 -11.01
CA ARG A 215 16.43 6.78 -10.49
C ARG A 215 15.14 7.49 -10.12
N ASP A 216 14.01 7.05 -10.67
CA ASP A 216 12.70 7.61 -10.38
C ASP A 216 12.14 7.14 -9.05
N PHE A 217 12.68 6.07 -8.46
CA PHE A 217 12.15 5.45 -7.23
C PHE A 217 13.08 5.70 -6.03
N SER A 218 12.48 5.97 -4.87
CA SER A 218 13.21 6.16 -3.60
C SER A 218 13.96 4.90 -3.16
N ASN A 219 13.38 3.72 -3.41
CA ASN A 219 13.99 2.42 -3.13
C ASN A 219 13.56 1.42 -4.22
N PRO A 220 14.43 1.15 -5.21
CA PRO A 220 14.11 0.28 -6.33
C PRO A 220 14.33 -1.22 -6.05
N ASP A 221 14.96 -1.60 -4.94
CA ASP A 221 15.43 -2.98 -4.71
C ASP A 221 14.26 -3.97 -4.51
N GLN A 222 13.13 -3.45 -4.05
CA GLN A 222 11.90 -4.22 -3.78
C GLN A 222 10.80 -3.98 -4.83
N LEU A 223 11.14 -3.28 -5.91
CA LEU A 223 10.20 -2.93 -6.97
C LEU A 223 10.01 -4.14 -7.89
N LEU A 224 8.75 -4.48 -8.16
CA LEU A 224 8.36 -5.41 -9.21
C LEU A 224 7.74 -4.60 -10.35
N LEU A 225 8.36 -4.58 -11.51
CA LEU A 225 7.73 -4.04 -12.73
C LEU A 225 7.18 -5.21 -13.52
N HIS A 226 5.86 -5.29 -13.62
CA HIS A 226 5.15 -6.43 -14.20
C HIS A 226 4.21 -6.05 -15.32
N THR A 227 3.88 -7.02 -16.17
CA THR A 227 2.99 -6.82 -17.32
C THR A 227 1.68 -7.60 -17.22
N CYS A 228 1.27 -8.01 -16.01
CA CYS A 228 -0.12 -8.43 -15.81
C CYS A 228 -1.05 -7.30 -16.25
N ASP A 229 -2.12 -7.59 -16.98
CA ASP A 229 -3.13 -6.57 -17.29
C ASP A 229 -3.92 -6.21 -16.05
N THR A 230 -4.04 -4.92 -15.79
CA THR A 230 -4.73 -4.40 -14.60
C THR A 230 -5.77 -3.38 -15.00
N GLY A 231 -6.72 -3.15 -14.09
CA GLY A 231 -7.74 -2.14 -14.28
C GLY A 231 -8.11 -1.50 -12.95
N ALA A 232 -9.03 -0.54 -12.98
CA ALA A 232 -9.48 0.12 -11.76
C ALA A 232 -10.00 -0.92 -10.73
N ALA A 233 -9.69 -0.73 -9.44
CA ALA A 233 -9.88 -1.70 -8.33
C ALA A 233 -8.90 -2.88 -8.24
N SER A 234 -7.98 -3.07 -9.19
CA SER A 234 -6.94 -4.10 -9.08
C SER A 234 -5.82 -3.74 -8.09
N SER A 235 -5.73 -2.48 -7.65
CA SER A 235 -4.81 -2.05 -6.60
C SER A 235 -4.98 -2.91 -5.35
N GLY A 236 -3.87 -3.33 -4.76
CA GLY A 236 -3.83 -4.21 -3.60
C GLY A 236 -4.01 -5.70 -3.89
N SER A 237 -4.18 -6.09 -5.16
CA SER A 237 -4.28 -7.50 -5.54
C SER A 237 -2.94 -8.24 -5.40
N PRO A 238 -2.97 -9.55 -5.12
CA PRO A 238 -1.75 -10.33 -4.97
C PRO A 238 -1.11 -10.64 -6.32
N LEU A 239 0.21 -10.53 -6.38
CA LEU A 239 1.04 -11.23 -7.37
C LEU A 239 1.35 -12.62 -6.81
N LEU A 240 1.03 -13.65 -7.58
CA LEU A 240 1.02 -15.04 -7.14
C LEU A 240 1.98 -15.90 -7.96
N VAL A 241 2.48 -16.94 -7.32
CA VAL A 241 3.16 -18.08 -7.97
C VAL A 241 2.57 -19.38 -7.46
N ASP A 242 2.76 -20.46 -8.20
CA ASP A 242 2.38 -21.79 -7.71
C ASP A 242 3.28 -22.22 -6.54
N GLY A 243 2.67 -22.85 -5.54
CA GLY A 243 3.34 -23.43 -4.38
C GLY A 243 2.80 -24.83 -4.09
N ALA A 244 3.46 -25.55 -3.18
CA ALA A 244 3.12 -26.94 -2.87
C ALA A 244 1.67 -27.12 -2.37
N ASP A 245 1.18 -26.14 -1.60
CA ASP A 245 -0.16 -26.16 -1.00
C ASP A 245 -1.15 -25.22 -1.73
N GLY A 246 -0.80 -24.83 -2.96
CA GLY A 246 -1.52 -23.85 -3.76
C GLY A 246 -0.79 -22.51 -3.88
N PRO A 247 -1.46 -21.47 -4.44
CA PRO A 247 -0.79 -20.22 -4.77
C PRO A 247 -0.19 -19.49 -3.55
N GLU A 248 1.01 -18.94 -3.74
CA GLU A 248 1.75 -18.17 -2.75
C GLU A 248 1.92 -16.72 -3.21
N VAL A 249 1.83 -15.77 -2.29
CA VAL A 249 1.98 -14.33 -2.57
C VAL A 249 3.44 -13.96 -2.62
N VAL A 250 3.88 -13.44 -3.78
CA VAL A 250 5.24 -12.91 -4.00
C VAL A 250 5.29 -11.39 -4.09
N GLY A 251 4.13 -10.74 -4.13
CA GLY A 251 4.03 -9.28 -4.09
C GLY A 251 2.60 -8.76 -4.11
N ILE A 252 2.46 -7.44 -4.13
CA ILE A 252 1.19 -6.71 -4.17
C ILE A 252 1.23 -5.77 -5.37
N ASN A 253 0.22 -5.79 -6.24
CA ASN A 253 0.05 -4.81 -7.31
C ASN A 253 -0.39 -3.45 -6.73
N VAL A 254 0.30 -2.36 -7.08
CA VAL A 254 0.11 -1.05 -6.44
C VAL A 254 -0.12 0.11 -7.39
N GLY A 255 0.04 -0.06 -8.70
CA GLY A 255 -0.27 1.00 -9.67
C GLY A 255 0.46 0.80 -10.99
N THR A 256 0.51 1.83 -11.82
CA THR A 256 1.17 1.77 -13.14
C THR A 256 2.32 2.76 -13.21
N TYR A 257 3.51 2.32 -13.64
CA TYR A 257 4.62 3.21 -13.93
C TYR A 257 4.44 3.76 -15.35
N VAL A 258 4.32 5.09 -15.42
CA VAL A 258 3.99 5.81 -16.64
C VAL A 258 5.11 6.81 -16.94
N GLN A 259 5.53 6.86 -18.20
CA GLN A 259 6.43 7.91 -18.68
C GLN A 259 5.66 8.86 -19.60
N SER A 260 5.55 10.12 -19.19
CA SER A 260 5.01 11.18 -20.01
C SER A 260 6.13 11.90 -20.74
N LYS A 261 6.03 12.01 -22.06
CA LYS A 261 6.83 12.95 -22.85
C LYS A 261 6.18 14.35 -22.71
N VAL A 262 6.97 15.37 -22.40
CA VAL A 262 6.50 16.76 -22.23
C VAL A 262 7.38 17.73 -23.02
N ILE A 263 6.81 18.82 -23.54
CA ILE A 263 7.60 19.96 -24.00
C ILE A 263 7.70 20.95 -22.85
N MET A 264 8.92 21.31 -22.48
CA MET A 264 9.23 22.30 -21.46
C MET A 264 9.60 23.63 -22.14
N LEU A 265 9.02 24.73 -21.66
CA LEU A 265 9.41 26.08 -22.02
C LEU A 265 9.64 26.90 -20.75
N ASN A 266 10.84 27.45 -20.58
CA ASN A 266 11.23 28.22 -19.39
C ASN A 266 11.03 27.49 -18.04
N GLY A 267 11.14 26.16 -18.02
CA GLY A 267 10.93 25.34 -16.82
C GLY A 267 9.47 24.97 -16.55
N GLU A 268 8.53 25.43 -17.38
CA GLU A 268 7.11 25.06 -17.29
C GLU A 268 6.72 24.06 -18.38
N VAL A 269 5.75 23.20 -18.07
CA VAL A 269 5.20 22.23 -19.04
C VAL A 269 4.32 22.97 -20.04
N LEU A 270 4.80 23.16 -21.26
CA LEU A 270 4.08 23.77 -22.37
C LEU A 270 3.04 22.80 -22.96
N HIS A 271 3.42 21.53 -23.09
CA HIS A 271 2.57 20.49 -23.68
C HIS A 271 2.90 19.12 -23.10
N ARG A 272 1.87 18.28 -22.90
CA ARG A 272 2.03 16.88 -22.47
C ARG A 272 1.51 15.97 -23.57
N PHE A 273 2.35 15.05 -24.03
CA PHE A 273 1.97 14.03 -25.00
C PHE A 273 1.20 12.90 -24.33
N LYS A 274 0.61 12.01 -25.15
CA LYS A 274 0.05 10.74 -24.67
C LYS A 274 1.16 10.01 -23.90
N SER A 275 0.83 9.56 -22.71
CA SER A 275 1.77 8.84 -21.86
C SER A 275 1.71 7.36 -22.22
N ASP A 276 2.87 6.72 -22.21
CA ASP A 276 2.99 5.30 -22.49
C ASP A 276 3.11 4.57 -21.14
N ASP A 277 2.21 3.61 -20.90
CA ASP A 277 2.29 2.71 -19.76
C ASP A 277 3.50 1.80 -19.98
N VAL A 278 4.51 1.94 -19.12
CA VAL A 278 5.76 1.17 -19.27
C VAL A 278 5.58 -0.22 -18.67
N ALA A 279 5.04 -0.27 -17.45
CA ALA A 279 4.75 -1.49 -16.71
C ALA A 279 3.80 -1.19 -15.55
N ASN A 280 3.07 -2.19 -15.10
CA ASN A 280 2.50 -2.14 -13.76
C ASN A 280 3.59 -2.25 -12.71
N THR A 281 3.33 -1.67 -11.55
CA THR A 281 4.20 -1.67 -10.38
C THR A 281 3.61 -2.55 -9.30
N GLY A 282 4.48 -3.34 -8.70
CA GLY A 282 4.20 -4.13 -7.53
C GLY A 282 5.28 -3.95 -6.47
N VAL A 283 4.92 -4.29 -5.26
CA VAL A 283 5.81 -4.35 -4.11
C VAL A 283 6.12 -5.82 -3.86
N ASN A 284 7.41 -6.18 -3.86
CA ASN A 284 7.83 -7.53 -3.52
C ASN A 284 7.49 -7.88 -2.06
N ALA A 285 7.12 -9.14 -1.81
CA ALA A 285 6.83 -9.67 -0.48
C ALA A 285 7.94 -9.41 0.55
N SER A 286 9.22 -9.43 0.17
CA SER A 286 10.31 -9.12 1.09
C SER A 286 10.29 -7.70 1.65
N ALA A 287 9.56 -6.75 1.03
CA ALA A 287 9.37 -5.41 1.57
C ALA A 287 8.48 -5.36 2.81
N PHE A 288 7.56 -6.32 2.97
CA PHE A 288 6.56 -6.32 4.04
C PHE A 288 6.55 -7.60 4.89
N ALA A 289 7.22 -8.67 4.47
CA ALA A 289 7.30 -9.93 5.22
C ALA A 289 7.82 -9.77 6.66
N PRO A 290 8.84 -8.92 6.96
CA PRO A 290 9.26 -8.68 8.34
C PRO A 290 8.14 -8.07 9.20
N ALA A 291 7.46 -7.04 8.68
CA ALA A 291 6.34 -6.39 9.37
C ALA A 291 5.14 -7.33 9.50
N PHE A 292 4.92 -8.20 8.52
CA PHE A 292 3.83 -9.17 8.51
C PHE A 292 3.89 -10.14 9.69
N ALA A 293 5.04 -10.79 9.90
CA ALA A 293 5.19 -11.76 11.00
C ALA A 293 4.93 -11.11 12.37
N THR A 294 5.50 -9.92 12.59
CA THR A 294 5.28 -9.13 13.82
C THR A 294 3.83 -8.70 13.97
N PHE A 295 3.21 -8.19 12.90
CA PHE A 295 1.86 -7.65 12.96
C PHE A 295 0.82 -8.72 13.23
N VAL A 296 0.91 -9.89 12.57
CA VAL A 296 0.00 -11.01 12.80
C VAL A 296 0.02 -11.48 14.26
N ALA A 297 1.22 -11.57 14.85
CA ALA A 297 1.40 -12.00 16.24
C ALA A 297 1.01 -10.94 17.28
N ALA A 298 0.85 -9.67 16.89
CA ALA A 298 0.60 -8.58 17.81
C ALA A 298 -0.84 -8.54 18.31
N ASP A 299 -1.02 -8.50 19.63
CA ASP A 299 -2.29 -8.18 20.28
C ASP A 299 -2.43 -6.65 20.42
N THR A 300 -3.02 -6.03 19.40
CA THR A 300 -3.14 -4.58 19.24
C THR A 300 -4.29 -4.01 20.06
N LEU A 301 -4.12 -2.78 20.56
CA LEU A 301 -5.17 -2.05 21.26
C LEU A 301 -6.33 -1.75 20.30
N THR A 302 -7.54 -2.10 20.70
CA THR A 302 -8.75 -1.85 19.91
C THR A 302 -9.63 -0.76 20.49
N GLU A 303 -9.22 -0.06 21.56
CA GLU A 303 -10.03 0.95 22.24
C GLU A 303 -9.30 2.29 22.30
N ARG A 304 -9.98 3.38 21.92
CA ARG A 304 -9.39 4.74 21.97
C ARG A 304 -8.93 5.13 23.37
N ARG A 305 -9.64 4.65 24.41
CA ARG A 305 -9.26 4.89 25.80
C ARG A 305 -7.91 4.27 26.16
N ASP A 306 -7.60 3.09 25.62
CA ASP A 306 -6.37 2.37 25.93
C ASP A 306 -5.21 2.98 25.16
N VAL A 307 -5.44 3.44 23.92
CA VAL A 307 -4.47 4.23 23.16
C VAL A 307 -4.17 5.56 23.89
N ARG A 308 -5.16 6.20 24.49
CA ARG A 308 -4.93 7.41 25.32
C ARG A 308 -4.12 7.09 26.56
N GLN A 309 -4.43 5.99 27.26
CA GLN A 309 -3.64 5.54 28.43
C GLN A 309 -2.17 5.29 28.05
N LEU A 310 -1.94 4.70 26.87
CA LEU A 310 -0.60 4.52 26.31
C LEU A 310 0.12 5.85 26.09
N GLN A 311 -0.55 6.84 25.48
CA GLN A 311 -0.01 8.19 25.29
C GLN A 311 0.32 8.87 26.61
N ASP A 312 -0.57 8.78 27.61
CA ASP A 312 -0.35 9.34 28.95
C ASP A 312 0.86 8.71 29.64
N ALA A 313 0.99 7.39 29.58
CA ALA A 313 2.10 6.66 30.21
C ALA A 313 3.46 6.95 29.55
N LEU A 314 3.51 7.11 28.23
CA LEU A 314 4.70 7.55 27.51
C LEU A 314 5.05 9.01 27.81
N ALA A 315 4.05 9.89 27.88
CA ALA A 315 4.26 11.31 28.17
C ALA A 315 4.76 11.54 29.61
N ALA A 316 4.29 10.75 30.58
CA ALA A 316 4.79 10.77 31.95
C ALA A 316 6.29 10.45 32.06
N ARG A 317 6.85 9.73 31.07
CA ARG A 317 8.28 9.42 30.94
C ARG A 317 9.06 10.42 30.07
N GLY A 318 8.39 11.47 29.58
CA GLY A 318 8.99 12.42 28.63
C GLY A 318 9.24 11.82 27.23
N LEU A 319 8.69 10.64 26.92
CA LEU A 319 8.88 9.96 25.64
C LEU A 319 7.85 10.38 24.58
N TYR A 320 6.74 11.02 25.00
CA TYR A 320 5.68 11.47 24.08
C TYR A 320 5.35 12.95 24.27
N ILE A 321 5.46 13.71 23.19
CA ILE A 321 5.20 15.16 23.15
C ILE A 321 3.93 15.53 22.35
N GLY A 322 3.21 14.52 21.85
CA GLY A 322 2.01 14.72 21.03
C GLY A 322 0.73 14.93 21.85
N THR A 323 -0.39 15.10 21.14
CA THR A 323 -1.72 15.21 21.75
C THR A 323 -2.16 13.87 22.34
N ARG A 324 -2.73 13.91 23.55
CA ARG A 324 -3.20 12.71 24.26
C ARG A 324 -4.67 12.45 23.97
N ASP A 325 -4.99 12.34 22.69
CA ASP A 325 -6.35 12.28 22.16
C ASP A 325 -6.84 10.85 21.88
N GLY A 326 -6.03 9.83 22.18
CA GLY A 326 -6.28 8.43 21.90
C GLY A 326 -6.15 8.03 20.42
N ARG A 327 -5.57 8.89 19.57
CA ARG A 327 -5.32 8.55 18.16
C ARG A 327 -3.92 7.95 17.98
N PHE A 328 -3.85 6.87 17.21
CA PHE A 328 -2.57 6.29 16.81
C PHE A 328 -2.05 6.98 15.54
N GLY A 329 -0.79 7.39 15.56
CA GLY A 329 -0.15 8.09 14.44
C GLY A 329 1.37 8.03 14.51
N PRO A 330 2.08 8.62 13.52
CA PRO A 330 3.53 8.46 13.38
C PRO A 330 4.34 8.89 14.62
N VAL A 331 3.93 9.95 15.31
CA VAL A 331 4.61 10.43 16.53
C VAL A 331 4.44 9.42 17.67
N LEU A 332 3.25 8.83 17.84
CA LEU A 332 3.01 7.82 18.87
C LEU A 332 3.80 6.53 18.55
N ARG A 333 3.78 6.08 17.28
CA ARG A 333 4.58 4.94 16.81
C ARG A 333 6.06 5.12 17.16
N ALA A 334 6.66 6.26 16.78
CA ALA A 334 8.07 6.53 17.08
C ALA A 334 8.36 6.54 18.60
N SER A 335 7.41 7.01 19.41
CA SER A 335 7.56 7.03 20.87
C SER A 335 7.49 5.62 21.47
N ILE A 336 6.65 4.74 20.92
CA ILE A 336 6.60 3.32 21.27
C ILE A 336 7.93 2.65 20.89
N GLU A 337 8.47 2.89 19.70
CA GLU A 337 9.76 2.31 19.27
C GLU A 337 10.92 2.71 20.19
N VAL A 338 10.92 3.97 20.66
CA VAL A 338 11.92 4.45 21.65
C VAL A 338 11.75 3.72 22.98
N PHE A 339 10.52 3.57 23.47
CA PHE A 339 10.24 2.85 24.70
C PHE A 339 10.61 1.36 24.60
N GLU A 340 10.21 0.69 23.53
CA GLU A 340 10.54 -0.73 23.28
C GLU A 340 12.06 -0.93 23.28
N ARG A 341 12.81 -0.05 22.62
CA ARG A 341 14.28 -0.09 22.60
C ARG A 341 14.89 0.09 23.98
N ALA A 342 14.39 1.06 24.75
CA ALA A 342 14.86 1.32 26.11
C ALA A 342 14.53 0.17 27.08
N SER A 343 13.44 -0.54 26.82
CA SER A 343 12.94 -1.66 27.64
C SER A 343 13.42 -3.03 27.16
N HIS A 344 14.36 -3.07 26.21
CA HIS A 344 14.86 -4.30 25.57
C HIS A 344 13.77 -5.21 24.99
N MET A 345 12.66 -4.62 24.54
CA MET A 345 11.59 -5.30 23.83
C MET A 345 11.87 -5.34 22.32
N PRO A 346 11.22 -6.24 21.56
CA PRO A 346 11.19 -6.14 20.10
C PRO A 346 10.68 -4.76 19.67
N VAL A 347 11.41 -4.08 18.80
CA VAL A 347 11.04 -2.74 18.30
C VAL A 347 10.04 -2.91 17.16
N THR A 348 8.75 -2.84 17.49
CA THR A 348 7.63 -3.04 16.57
C THR A 348 6.91 -1.74 16.22
N GLY A 349 6.94 -0.76 17.14
CA GLY A 349 6.16 0.48 17.05
C GLY A 349 4.64 0.28 17.13
N LEU A 350 4.16 -0.92 17.46
CA LEU A 350 2.73 -1.23 17.51
C LEU A 350 2.15 -0.88 18.88
N ALA A 351 0.96 -0.27 18.89
CA ALA A 351 0.20 -0.05 20.12
C ALA A 351 -0.43 -1.37 20.56
N THR A 352 0.28 -2.15 21.38
CA THR A 352 -0.15 -3.45 21.88
C THR A 352 -0.50 -3.42 23.38
N HIS A 353 -1.30 -4.39 23.83
CA HIS A 353 -1.55 -4.59 25.26
C HIS A 353 -0.26 -4.86 26.04
N THR A 354 0.72 -5.54 25.40
CA THR A 354 2.03 -5.82 26.02
C THR A 354 2.81 -4.53 26.30
N VAL A 355 2.89 -3.61 25.34
CA VAL A 355 3.57 -2.31 25.52
C VAL A 355 2.86 -1.48 26.59
N LEU A 356 1.52 -1.42 26.57
CA LEU A 356 0.74 -0.70 27.57
C LEU A 356 0.97 -1.26 28.98
N HIS A 357 0.94 -2.58 29.15
CA HIS A 357 1.18 -3.25 30.42
C HIS A 357 2.60 -2.98 30.94
N ALA A 358 3.62 -3.06 30.09
CA ALA A 358 5.01 -2.76 30.47
C ALA A 358 5.16 -1.31 30.99
N LEU A 359 4.56 -0.34 30.29
CA LEU A 359 4.57 1.07 30.69
C LEU A 359 3.86 1.31 32.03
N VAL A 360 2.70 0.70 32.24
CA VAL A 360 1.94 0.88 33.49
C VAL A 360 2.66 0.18 34.65
N GLY A 361 3.10 -1.06 34.47
CA GLY A 361 3.80 -1.83 35.51
C GLY A 361 5.11 -1.18 35.97
N GLU A 362 5.91 -0.63 35.04
CA GLU A 362 7.10 0.15 35.43
C GLU A 362 6.73 1.44 36.18
N SER A 363 5.61 2.09 35.84
CA SER A 363 5.19 3.32 36.52
C SER A 363 4.87 3.04 37.98
N ASP A 364 4.25 1.89 38.25
CA ASP A 364 3.87 1.45 39.58
C ASP A 364 5.11 1.14 40.45
N VAL A 365 6.15 0.53 39.86
CA VAL A 365 7.44 0.31 40.52
C VAL A 365 8.14 1.64 40.85
N VAL A 366 8.20 2.58 39.90
CA VAL A 366 8.87 3.88 40.08
C VAL A 366 8.13 4.79 41.07
N THR A 367 6.79 4.73 41.11
CA THR A 367 5.96 5.55 42.01
C THR A 367 5.71 4.90 43.38
N GLY A 368 6.25 3.70 43.63
CA GLY A 368 6.08 2.97 44.88
C GLY A 368 4.67 2.41 45.10
N LYS A 369 3.82 2.37 44.07
CA LYS A 369 2.52 1.69 44.08
C LYS A 369 2.72 0.21 43.74
N ILE A 370 3.37 -0.53 44.63
CA ILE A 370 3.49 -1.99 44.47
C ILE A 370 2.08 -2.60 44.59
N PRO A 371 1.55 -3.31 43.57
CA PRO A 371 0.31 -4.05 43.72
C PRO A 371 0.48 -5.04 44.88
N GLY A 372 -0.42 -4.96 45.85
CA GLY A 372 -0.29 -5.64 47.13
C GLY A 372 0.12 -7.10 46.97
N MET A 373 1.33 -7.40 47.41
CA MET A 373 1.71 -8.76 47.75
C MET A 373 0.78 -9.15 48.90
N GLU A 374 -0.26 -9.92 48.61
CA GLU A 374 -1.10 -10.55 49.63
C GLU A 374 -0.14 -11.26 50.60
N THR A 375 -0.03 -10.70 51.79
CA THR A 375 0.76 -11.27 52.86
C THR A 375 0.03 -12.52 53.31
N ALA A 376 0.49 -13.66 52.82
CA ALA A 376 0.23 -14.95 53.44
C ALA A 376 0.95 -14.97 54.81
N ALA A 377 0.38 -14.27 55.80
CA ALA A 377 0.79 -14.35 57.18
C ALA A 377 -0.35 -13.87 58.10
N GLY A 378 -1.11 -14.81 58.67
CA GLY A 378 -1.72 -14.58 59.98
C GLY A 378 -3.09 -15.18 60.27
N ARG A 379 -3.04 -16.44 60.76
CA ARG A 379 -3.98 -17.14 61.67
C ARG A 379 -5.24 -17.77 61.11
#